data_AF-A0A8S3R3X3-F1
#
_entry.id   AF-A0A8S3R3X3-F1
#
_cell.length_a   1.000
_cell.length_b   1.000
_cell.length_c   1.000
_cell.angle_alpha   90.00
_cell.angle_beta   90.00
_cell.angle_gamma   90.00
#
_symmetry.space_group_name_H-M   'P 1'
#
loop_
_entity.id
_entity.type
_entity.pdbx_description
1 polymer ?
#
loop_
_entity_poly.entity_id
_entity_poly.type
_entity_poly.pdbx_seq_one_letter_code
_entity_poly.pdbx_strand_id
1 'polypeptide(L)'
;MSEEEREKIKQELDEEYKSILDKNQKEMEEMKKTFEERLKEQGAGGTDLADIKEKQKTIPHIYNLNMDPQLTGHMFHFLDAPSKSFGAATEGIDVTIHGPSISMKHAVFTETDGEIQIIFGTTKYFVYVNPKERDSSKEQYKEITFEMAQEELAKKSGFDVEGQNKSREDVLLQEDLLEMLPAVEEANAISEELDKKRRFEIMIVSPEARGELSGRTEVMVRMKDLETNHEWVWPRQKFFNRKFVMQEMYNEFQEGDPWELPAKKDPFLDDPNAEFHIGSVKVWLQSIAYMIDTKEQLEVTDFKGNEVGLLNLEVVPCDKTGKKEITEDDDVFIESPDELVGKELNFNVKLLGCKGLPNKFTDIYAKYTFYLEKKLIETKKIPNTINPDWNFTQLHAIPKCTQEFIKYVSEGAIMVQIWGKFKPPKEKKKINTKDSMINAGLQKAATHNANTNVKKYDADKMKYMMETAMLRKRQEKMEKKLVWLRKMLDVAAEHKKKKISTNIIKGVYDATTADSADKCIAMIPGEKDSDSDSSSSSSSSGSESSHSSSDSLKKIEDGEKKKKKKKKKQLPDKIL
;
A
#
# COMPACT_ATOMS: atom_id res chain seq x y z
N MET A 1 12.40 -9.87 16.39
CA MET A 1 11.72 -9.48 17.64
C MET A 1 11.17 -10.72 18.30
N SER A 2 11.58 -10.99 19.53
CA SER A 2 11.06 -12.10 20.34
C SER A 2 9.62 -11.81 20.80
N GLU A 3 8.89 -12.83 21.25
CA GLU A 3 7.52 -12.65 21.79
C GLU A 3 7.50 -11.74 23.03
N GLU A 4 8.49 -11.86 23.91
CA GLU A 4 8.62 -10.99 25.10
C GLU A 4 8.88 -9.52 24.74
N GLU A 5 9.63 -9.26 23.67
CA GLU A 5 9.84 -7.89 23.16
C GLU A 5 8.52 -7.32 22.61
N ARG A 6 7.70 -8.13 21.94
CA ARG A 6 6.39 -7.71 21.40
C ARG A 6 5.39 -7.42 22.52
N GLU A 7 5.38 -8.21 23.60
CA GLU A 7 4.52 -7.97 24.75
C GLU A 7 4.92 -6.72 25.54
N LYS A 8 6.22 -6.48 25.74
CA LYS A 8 6.70 -5.24 26.38
C LYS A 8 6.37 -4.01 25.57
N ILE A 9 6.61 -4.06 24.25
CA ILE A 9 6.26 -2.96 23.34
C ILE A 9 4.74 -2.72 23.37
N LYS A 10 3.93 -3.79 23.42
CA LYS A 10 2.47 -3.67 23.51
C LYS A 10 2.03 -3.03 24.83
N GLN A 11 2.60 -3.43 25.97
CA GLN A 11 2.29 -2.83 27.27
C GLN A 11 2.70 -1.36 27.34
N GLU A 12 3.90 -1.02 26.87
CA GLU A 12 4.37 0.38 26.82
C GLU A 12 3.45 1.23 25.92
N LEU A 13 3.02 0.71 24.77
CA LEU A 13 2.08 1.40 23.87
C LEU A 13 0.68 1.52 24.46
N ASP A 14 0.18 0.52 25.18
CA ASP A 14 -1.14 0.56 25.82
C ASP A 14 -1.16 1.58 26.99
N GLU A 15 -0.06 1.67 27.74
CA GLU A 15 0.14 2.69 28.77
C GLU A 15 0.26 4.10 28.19
N GLU A 16 0.99 4.25 27.08
CA GLU A 16 1.11 5.52 26.36
C GLU A 16 -0.25 5.96 25.80
N TYR A 17 -1.02 5.04 25.21
CA TYR A 17 -2.37 5.29 24.71
C TYR A 17 -3.33 5.74 25.82
N LYS A 18 -3.29 5.07 26.98
CA LYS A 18 -4.10 5.44 28.13
C LYS A 18 -3.70 6.79 28.70
N SER A 19 -2.39 7.10 28.72
CA SER A 19 -1.90 8.41 29.15
C SER A 19 -2.34 9.54 28.21
N ILE A 20 -2.43 9.29 26.89
CA ILE A 20 -2.88 10.28 25.92
C ILE A 20 -4.38 10.55 26.11
N LEU A 21 -5.21 9.51 26.27
CA LEU A 21 -6.63 9.67 26.55
C LEU A 21 -6.89 10.44 27.85
N ASP A 22 -6.17 10.11 28.92
CA ASP A 22 -6.27 10.83 30.20
C ASP A 22 -5.80 12.28 30.09
N LYS A 23 -4.77 12.57 29.29
CA LYS A 23 -4.33 13.95 29.02
C LYS A 23 -5.37 14.73 28.22
N ASN A 24 -5.89 14.16 27.14
CA ASN A 24 -6.94 14.81 26.34
C ASN A 24 -8.19 15.07 27.18
N GLN A 25 -8.57 14.14 28.06
CA GLN A 25 -9.71 14.29 28.95
C GLN A 25 -9.47 15.35 30.04
N LYS A 26 -8.26 15.41 30.63
CA LYS A 26 -7.90 16.47 31.59
C LYS A 26 -7.79 17.85 30.94
N GLU A 27 -7.21 17.93 29.76
CA GLU A 27 -7.14 19.18 28.98
C GLU A 27 -8.55 19.69 28.63
N MET A 28 -9.47 18.79 28.28
CA MET A 28 -10.89 19.11 28.09
C MET A 28 -11.55 19.63 29.38
N GLU A 29 -11.29 19.01 30.54
CA GLU A 29 -11.84 19.45 31.83
C GLU A 29 -11.27 20.80 32.30
N GLU A 30 -9.97 21.03 32.11
CA GLU A 30 -9.30 22.31 32.43
C GLU A 30 -9.73 23.44 31.48
N MET A 31 -9.86 23.16 30.17
CA MET A 31 -10.38 24.13 29.20
C MET A 31 -11.83 24.52 29.51
N LYS A 32 -12.68 23.57 29.94
CA LYS A 32 -14.07 23.84 30.35
C LYS A 32 -14.14 24.78 31.55
N LYS A 33 -13.28 24.61 32.54
CA LYS A 33 -13.16 25.53 33.69
C LYS A 33 -12.65 26.92 33.27
N THR A 34 -11.65 26.97 32.41
CA THR A 34 -11.06 28.22 31.90
C THR A 34 -12.09 29.04 31.10
N PHE A 35 -12.97 28.38 30.34
CA PHE A 35 -14.07 29.01 29.63
C PHE A 35 -15.16 29.55 30.58
N GLU A 36 -15.54 28.79 31.60
CA GLU A 36 -16.47 29.25 32.65
C GLU A 36 -15.92 30.46 33.44
N GLU A 37 -14.61 30.53 33.67
CA GLU A 37 -13.95 31.68 34.29
C GLU A 37 -13.87 32.89 33.35
N ARG A 38 -13.54 32.70 32.07
CA ARG A 38 -13.54 33.78 31.06
C ARG A 38 -14.92 34.39 30.83
N LEU A 39 -15.98 33.58 30.91
CA LEU A 39 -17.38 34.05 30.88
C LEU A 39 -17.73 34.95 32.08
N LYS A 40 -17.14 34.67 33.26
CA LYS A 40 -17.29 35.54 34.44
C LYS A 40 -16.48 36.83 34.32
N GLU A 41 -15.31 36.79 33.69
CA GLU A 41 -14.44 37.97 33.50
C GLU A 41 -14.92 38.92 32.38
N GLN A 42 -15.58 38.43 31.33
CA GLN A 42 -16.13 39.26 30.23
C GLN A 42 -17.46 39.99 30.57
N GLY A 43 -17.93 39.92 31.82
CA GLY A 43 -19.07 40.74 32.27
C GLY A 43 -20.45 40.27 31.78
N ALA A 44 -20.59 39.04 31.28
CA ALA A 44 -21.89 38.41 31.11
C ALA A 44 -22.39 37.95 32.49
N GLY A 45 -23.15 38.82 33.17
CA GLY A 45 -23.80 38.50 34.43
C GLY A 45 -24.61 37.21 34.34
N GLY A 46 -24.70 36.48 35.46
CA GLY A 46 -25.37 35.16 35.56
C GLY A 46 -26.87 35.09 35.21
N THR A 47 -27.43 36.14 34.60
CA THR A 47 -28.77 36.19 34.00
C THR A 47 -28.83 35.55 32.61
N ASP A 48 -27.78 35.68 31.78
CA ASP A 48 -27.87 35.30 30.35
C ASP A 48 -27.82 33.77 30.11
N LEU A 49 -27.08 33.01 30.92
CA LEU A 49 -27.02 31.53 30.76
C LEU A 49 -28.32 30.82 31.14
N ALA A 50 -29.05 31.34 32.13
CA ALA A 50 -30.34 30.78 32.53
C ALA A 50 -31.38 31.02 31.42
N ASP A 51 -31.41 32.23 30.87
CA ASP A 51 -32.29 32.62 29.77
C ASP A 51 -31.99 31.84 28.49
N ILE A 52 -30.70 31.62 28.15
CA ILE A 52 -30.28 30.78 27.02
C ILE A 52 -30.77 29.34 27.21
N LYS A 53 -30.61 28.75 28.41
CA LYS A 53 -31.09 27.39 28.72
C LYS A 53 -32.62 27.28 28.70
N GLU A 54 -33.33 28.35 29.04
CA GLU A 54 -34.78 28.38 28.99
C GLU A 54 -35.27 28.46 27.53
N LYS A 55 -34.67 29.34 26.72
CA LYS A 55 -34.96 29.45 25.28
C LYS A 55 -34.65 28.17 24.50
N GLN A 56 -33.60 27.42 24.86
CA GLN A 56 -33.29 26.11 24.27
C GLN A 56 -34.42 25.07 24.43
N LYS A 57 -35.28 25.21 25.45
CA LYS A 57 -36.39 24.30 25.69
C LYS A 57 -37.60 24.59 24.80
N THR A 58 -37.74 25.85 24.35
CA THR A 58 -38.98 26.30 23.71
C THR A 58 -38.79 26.76 22.26
N ILE A 59 -37.56 27.12 21.87
CA ILE A 59 -37.25 27.72 20.57
C ILE A 59 -36.31 26.78 19.77
N PRO A 60 -36.63 26.51 18.49
CA PRO A 60 -35.70 25.82 17.59
C PRO A 60 -34.37 26.58 17.49
N HIS A 61 -33.27 25.84 17.49
CA HIS A 61 -31.94 26.44 17.49
C HIS A 61 -30.93 25.56 16.77
N ILE A 62 -29.86 26.21 16.30
CA ILE A 62 -28.64 25.54 15.87
C ILE A 62 -27.50 25.89 16.82
N TYR A 63 -26.57 24.95 17.01
CA TYR A 63 -25.32 25.22 17.70
C TYR A 63 -24.12 24.72 16.91
N ASN A 64 -22.99 25.40 17.11
CA ASN A 64 -21.73 25.11 16.42
C ASN A 64 -21.12 23.77 16.90
N LEU A 65 -20.70 22.92 15.96
CA LEU A 65 -20.07 21.62 16.21
C LEU A 65 -18.62 21.54 15.68
N ASN A 66 -18.02 22.64 15.20
CA ASN A 66 -16.67 22.63 14.60
C ASN A 66 -15.55 22.37 15.63
N MET A 67 -14.45 21.73 15.23
CA MET A 67 -13.27 21.33 16.04
C MET A 67 -12.63 22.36 16.99
N ASP A 68 -13.04 23.63 16.97
CA ASP A 68 -12.61 24.59 17.98
C ASP A 68 -13.32 24.31 19.32
N PRO A 69 -12.61 23.81 20.36
CA PRO A 69 -13.23 23.47 21.64
C PRO A 69 -13.81 24.69 22.36
N GLN A 70 -13.38 25.92 22.01
CA GLN A 70 -13.90 27.15 22.60
C GLN A 70 -15.24 27.58 22.01
N LEU A 71 -15.63 27.03 20.86
CA LEU A 71 -16.85 27.41 20.13
C LEU A 71 -17.87 26.26 20.01
N THR A 72 -17.44 25.00 20.15
CA THR A 72 -18.29 23.80 20.13
C THR A 72 -19.32 23.83 21.26
N GLY A 73 -20.61 23.70 20.95
CA GLY A 73 -21.68 23.59 21.96
C GLY A 73 -21.97 24.85 22.78
N HIS A 74 -21.26 25.96 22.53
CA HIS A 74 -21.35 27.19 23.31
C HIS A 74 -21.88 28.40 22.52
N MET A 75 -21.99 28.29 21.20
CA MET A 75 -22.61 29.32 20.35
C MET A 75 -23.99 28.83 19.88
N PHE A 76 -25.06 29.43 20.41
CA PHE A 76 -26.44 29.12 20.07
C PHE A 76 -27.01 30.20 19.14
N HIS A 77 -27.55 29.77 18.00
CA HIS A 77 -28.34 30.63 17.14
C HIS A 77 -29.79 30.17 17.18
N PHE A 78 -30.61 30.93 17.91
CA PHE A 78 -32.05 30.70 17.99
C PHE A 78 -32.73 31.10 16.69
N LEU A 79 -33.67 30.29 16.22
CA LEU A 79 -34.41 30.48 14.98
C LEU A 79 -35.81 31.01 15.31
N ASP A 80 -35.87 32.20 15.91
CA ASP A 80 -37.08 32.85 16.41
C ASP A 80 -37.74 33.80 15.41
N ALA A 81 -37.29 33.78 14.14
CA ALA A 81 -37.79 34.61 13.07
C ALA A 81 -38.05 33.77 11.81
N PRO A 82 -39.04 34.14 10.97
CA PRO A 82 -39.45 33.37 9.79
C PRO A 82 -38.37 33.29 8.71
N SER A 83 -37.33 34.12 8.79
CA SER A 83 -36.13 33.98 7.99
C SER A 83 -34.93 34.49 8.79
N LYS A 84 -33.80 33.77 8.75
CA LYS A 84 -32.50 34.20 9.27
C LYS A 84 -31.38 33.85 8.32
N SER A 85 -30.51 34.79 8.07
CA SER A 85 -29.35 34.66 7.21
C SER A 85 -28.06 34.57 8.01
N PHE A 86 -27.17 33.69 7.58
CA PHE A 86 -25.89 33.41 8.19
C PHE A 86 -24.80 33.65 7.14
N GLY A 87 -23.70 34.31 7.48
CA GLY A 87 -22.67 34.62 6.49
C GLY A 87 -21.52 35.45 7.03
N ALA A 88 -20.62 35.89 6.14
CA ALA A 88 -19.55 36.81 6.50
C ALA A 88 -20.12 38.18 6.96
N ALA A 89 -19.29 38.99 7.62
CA ALA A 89 -19.70 40.29 8.17
C ALA A 89 -20.01 41.32 7.07
N THR A 90 -21.21 41.25 6.48
CA THR A 90 -21.70 42.14 5.42
C THR A 90 -23.12 42.65 5.71
N GLU A 91 -23.52 43.79 5.12
CA GLU A 91 -24.88 44.33 5.27
C GLU A 91 -25.96 43.32 4.86
N GLY A 92 -26.97 43.13 5.71
CA GLY A 92 -28.10 42.22 5.46
C GLY A 92 -27.89 40.76 5.90
N ILE A 93 -26.90 40.49 6.75
CA ILE A 93 -26.69 39.19 7.42
C ILE A 93 -27.10 39.27 8.90
N ASP A 94 -27.94 38.34 9.33
CA ASP A 94 -28.48 38.31 10.70
C ASP A 94 -27.51 37.68 11.70
N VAL A 95 -26.71 36.71 11.25
CA VAL A 95 -25.73 35.99 12.06
C VAL A 95 -24.38 35.94 11.34
N THR A 96 -23.42 36.68 11.87
CA THR A 96 -22.05 36.69 11.36
C THR A 96 -21.30 35.43 11.77
N ILE A 97 -20.74 34.71 10.80
CA ILE A 97 -19.85 33.56 11.01
C ILE A 97 -18.44 33.95 10.54
N HIS A 98 -17.46 33.80 11.42
CA HIS A 98 -16.06 34.00 11.08
C HIS A 98 -15.42 32.67 10.68
N GLY A 99 -14.71 32.67 9.55
CA GLY A 99 -13.89 31.54 9.12
C GLY A 99 -13.64 31.50 7.61
N PRO A 100 -12.59 30.78 7.17
CA PRO A 100 -12.38 30.53 5.75
C PRO A 100 -13.59 29.81 5.14
N SER A 101 -13.85 30.06 3.86
CA SER A 101 -14.96 29.47 3.08
C SER A 101 -16.39 29.87 3.49
N ILE A 102 -16.54 30.88 4.37
CA ILE A 102 -17.85 31.46 4.67
C ILE A 102 -18.19 32.48 3.59
N SER A 103 -19.20 32.18 2.77
CA SER A 103 -19.70 33.13 1.76
C SER A 103 -20.46 34.28 2.43
N MET A 104 -20.60 35.40 1.71
CA MET A 104 -21.35 36.57 2.20
C MET A 104 -22.75 36.20 2.71
N LYS A 105 -23.44 35.29 2.02
CA LYS A 105 -24.68 34.64 2.48
C LYS A 105 -24.47 33.12 2.45
N HIS A 106 -23.97 32.58 3.55
CA HIS A 106 -23.52 31.19 3.69
C HIS A 106 -24.65 30.22 3.99
N ALA A 107 -25.60 30.62 4.83
CA ALA A 107 -26.80 29.84 5.03
C ALA A 107 -28.02 30.74 5.16
N VAL A 108 -29.18 30.20 4.83
CA VAL A 108 -30.46 30.86 5.09
C VAL A 108 -31.38 29.82 5.72
N PHE A 109 -31.89 30.17 6.88
CA PHE A 109 -33.04 29.55 7.50
C PHE A 109 -34.28 30.30 7.02
N THR A 110 -35.27 29.58 6.50
CA THR A 110 -36.60 30.12 6.19
C THR A 110 -37.65 29.18 6.76
N GLU A 111 -38.62 29.73 7.49
CA GLU A 111 -39.80 29.03 7.97
C GLU A 111 -41.02 29.58 7.21
N THR A 112 -41.68 28.74 6.42
CA THR A 112 -42.88 29.10 5.65
C THR A 112 -43.96 28.04 5.91
N ASP A 113 -45.13 28.46 6.40
CA ASP A 113 -46.29 27.57 6.65
C ASP A 113 -45.97 26.31 7.51
N GLY A 114 -44.99 26.41 8.41
CA GLY A 114 -44.54 25.30 9.26
C GLY A 114 -43.50 24.37 8.61
N GLU A 115 -43.09 24.64 7.37
CA GLU A 115 -41.96 23.99 6.72
C GLU A 115 -40.67 24.78 6.95
N ILE A 116 -39.63 24.10 7.42
CA ILE A 116 -38.31 24.66 7.66
C ILE A 116 -37.39 24.30 6.49
N GLN A 117 -36.90 25.32 5.79
CA GLN A 117 -35.87 25.18 4.76
C GLN A 117 -34.55 25.74 5.28
N ILE A 118 -33.52 24.89 5.31
CA ILE A 118 -32.16 25.27 5.67
C ILE A 118 -31.27 25.01 4.46
N ILE A 119 -30.64 26.07 3.94
CA ILE A 119 -29.64 25.96 2.88
C ILE A 119 -28.27 26.15 3.54
N PHE A 120 -27.42 25.11 3.54
CA PHE A 120 -26.06 25.18 4.07
C PHE A 120 -25.02 25.48 2.98
N GLY A 121 -23.99 26.25 3.35
CA GLY A 121 -22.69 26.24 2.68
C GLY A 121 -21.83 25.05 3.11
N THR A 122 -20.70 24.83 2.44
CA THR A 122 -20.02 23.52 2.40
C THR A 122 -19.03 23.22 3.53
N THR A 123 -18.88 24.03 4.58
CA THR A 123 -17.67 23.95 5.43
C THR A 123 -17.85 23.96 6.96
N LYS A 124 -19.07 24.11 7.49
CA LYS A 124 -19.30 24.10 8.96
C LYS A 124 -20.34 23.08 9.38
N TYR A 125 -20.10 22.45 10.53
CA TYR A 125 -21.04 21.50 11.14
C TYR A 125 -21.96 22.23 12.13
N PHE A 126 -23.26 22.07 11.94
CA PHE A 126 -24.27 22.57 12.85
C PHE A 126 -25.21 21.43 13.24
N VAL A 127 -25.60 21.39 14.50
CA VAL A 127 -26.66 20.50 14.96
C VAL A 127 -27.93 21.31 15.07
N TYR A 128 -28.97 20.88 14.35
CA TYR A 128 -30.31 21.44 14.45
C TYR A 128 -31.13 20.70 15.50
N VAL A 129 -31.79 21.45 16.39
CA VAL A 129 -32.66 20.89 17.43
C VAL A 129 -34.04 21.54 17.34
N ASN A 130 -35.06 20.70 17.18
CA ASN A 130 -36.47 21.08 17.33
C ASN A 130 -37.03 20.58 18.67
N PRO A 131 -37.21 21.45 19.69
CA PRO A 131 -37.63 21.02 21.02
C PRO A 131 -38.99 20.33 21.07
N LYS A 132 -39.95 20.74 20.23
CA LYS A 132 -41.30 20.15 20.21
C LYS A 132 -41.29 18.70 19.72
N GLU A 133 -40.47 18.39 18.73
CA GLU A 133 -40.28 17.03 18.20
C GLU A 133 -39.43 16.19 19.14
N ARG A 134 -38.38 16.77 19.72
CA ARG A 134 -37.55 16.10 20.73
C ARG A 134 -38.36 15.62 21.92
N ASP A 135 -39.19 16.51 22.47
CA ASP A 135 -39.94 16.25 23.71
C ASP A 135 -41.19 15.39 23.49
N SER A 136 -41.68 15.28 22.25
CA SER A 136 -42.79 14.38 21.88
C SER A 136 -42.33 12.98 21.43
N SER A 137 -41.03 12.80 21.15
CA SER A 137 -40.45 11.53 20.77
C SER A 137 -40.30 10.58 21.97
N LYS A 138 -40.45 9.27 21.71
CA LYS A 138 -40.14 8.21 22.69
C LYS A 138 -38.68 7.77 22.64
N GLU A 139 -37.90 8.31 21.69
CA GLU A 139 -36.49 7.95 21.50
C GLU A 139 -35.56 8.87 22.31
N GLN A 140 -34.47 8.30 22.81
CA GLN A 140 -33.47 9.06 23.56
C GLN A 140 -32.55 9.79 22.56
N TYR A 141 -32.70 11.11 22.46
CA TYR A 141 -31.80 11.94 21.66
C TYR A 141 -30.40 11.89 22.24
N LYS A 142 -29.48 11.22 21.54
CA LYS A 142 -28.07 11.15 21.91
C LYS A 142 -27.41 12.50 21.62
N GLU A 143 -26.44 12.88 22.45
CA GLU A 143 -25.59 14.03 22.18
C GLU A 143 -24.78 13.75 20.91
N ILE A 144 -24.98 14.56 19.87
CA ILE A 144 -24.26 14.43 18.60
C ILE A 144 -22.90 15.08 18.80
N THR A 145 -21.83 14.29 18.80
CA THR A 145 -20.46 14.80 18.82
C THR A 145 -19.92 14.98 17.39
N PHE A 146 -18.85 15.75 17.27
CA PHE A 146 -18.17 15.97 16.00
C PHE A 146 -17.68 14.63 15.41
N GLU A 147 -17.11 13.76 16.24
CA GLU A 147 -16.62 12.43 15.84
C GLU A 147 -17.75 11.56 15.29
N MET A 148 -18.93 11.58 15.91
CA MET A 148 -20.09 10.82 15.44
C MET A 148 -20.58 11.32 14.07
N ALA A 149 -20.61 12.64 13.85
CA ALA A 149 -21.01 13.24 12.59
C ALA A 149 -19.99 12.94 11.46
N GLN A 150 -18.68 12.99 11.78
CA GLN A 150 -17.64 12.62 10.83
C GLN A 150 -17.66 11.12 10.50
N GLU A 151 -17.91 10.24 11.47
CA GLU A 151 -18.10 8.80 11.23
C GLU A 151 -19.32 8.53 10.34
N GLU A 152 -20.42 9.25 10.52
CA GLU A 152 -21.61 9.10 9.68
C GLU A 152 -21.36 9.58 8.24
N LEU A 153 -20.63 10.69 8.04
CA LEU A 153 -20.22 11.16 6.72
C LEU A 153 -19.27 10.19 6.02
N ALA A 154 -18.34 9.60 6.76
CA ALA A 154 -17.49 8.54 6.25
C ALA A 154 -18.36 7.34 5.82
N LYS A 155 -19.27 6.86 6.66
CA LYS A 155 -20.19 5.76 6.31
C LYS A 155 -21.04 6.06 5.07
N LYS A 156 -21.66 7.23 5.00
CA LYS A 156 -22.49 7.67 3.85
C LYS A 156 -21.68 7.88 2.56
N SER A 157 -20.38 8.12 2.67
CA SER A 157 -19.46 8.19 1.52
C SER A 157 -19.12 6.80 0.93
N GLY A 158 -19.77 5.73 1.40
CA GLY A 158 -19.60 4.36 0.91
C GLY A 158 -18.47 3.59 1.59
N PHE A 159 -18.03 4.05 2.77
CA PHE A 159 -17.03 3.36 3.58
C PHE A 159 -17.77 2.40 4.53
N ASP A 160 -17.84 1.12 4.18
CA ASP A 160 -18.40 0.07 5.04
C ASP A 160 -17.46 -0.19 6.22
N VAL A 161 -17.88 0.22 7.42
CA VAL A 161 -17.12 0.21 8.68
C VAL A 161 -17.73 -0.81 9.68
N GLU A 162 -18.64 -1.68 9.23
CA GLU A 162 -19.40 -2.59 10.11
C GLU A 162 -18.74 -3.95 10.38
N GLY A 163 -17.41 -4.03 10.35
CA GLY A 163 -16.69 -5.19 10.86
C GLY A 163 -16.59 -5.15 12.39
N GLN A 164 -17.21 -6.11 13.10
CA GLN A 164 -17.11 -6.28 14.57
C GLN A 164 -15.67 -6.52 15.10
N ASN A 165 -14.66 -6.57 14.22
CA ASN A 165 -13.24 -6.66 14.54
C ASN A 165 -12.45 -5.65 13.69
N LYS A 166 -12.47 -4.36 14.04
CA LYS A 166 -11.60 -3.37 13.40
C LYS A 166 -10.13 -3.72 13.72
N SER A 167 -9.30 -3.91 12.70
CA SER A 167 -7.86 -4.06 12.94
C SER A 167 -7.28 -2.73 13.43
N ARG A 168 -6.13 -2.77 14.12
CA ARG A 168 -5.41 -1.54 14.52
C ARG A 168 -5.12 -0.63 13.33
N GLU A 169 -4.86 -1.21 12.16
CA GLU A 169 -4.58 -0.47 10.93
C GLU A 169 -5.82 0.26 10.41
N ASP A 170 -7.01 -0.33 10.54
CA ASP A 170 -8.27 0.31 10.15
C ASP A 170 -8.59 1.52 11.04
N VAL A 171 -8.29 1.42 12.34
CA VAL A 171 -8.48 2.53 13.29
C VAL A 171 -7.54 3.69 12.95
N LEU A 172 -6.27 3.40 12.69
CA LEU A 172 -5.30 4.43 12.28
C LEU A 172 -5.67 5.06 10.93
N LEU A 173 -6.14 4.27 9.97
CA LEU A 173 -6.62 4.78 8.69
C LEU A 173 -7.84 5.70 8.88
N GLN A 174 -8.75 5.35 9.79
CA GLN A 174 -9.90 6.15 10.14
C GLN A 174 -9.47 7.49 10.76
N GLU A 175 -8.55 7.49 11.73
CA GLU A 175 -7.99 8.71 12.33
C GLU A 175 -7.33 9.62 11.27
N ASP A 176 -6.49 9.02 10.42
CA ASP A 176 -5.84 9.72 9.32
C ASP A 176 -6.88 10.38 8.38
N LEU A 177 -8.02 9.73 8.13
CA LEU A 177 -9.07 10.27 7.27
C LEU A 177 -9.83 11.42 7.94
N LEU A 178 -10.17 11.28 9.22
CA LEU A 178 -10.91 12.30 9.99
C LEU A 178 -10.15 13.62 10.07
N GLU A 179 -8.82 13.57 10.16
CA GLU A 179 -7.97 14.76 10.13
C GLU A 179 -7.83 15.34 8.72
N MET A 180 -7.75 14.48 7.69
CA MET A 180 -7.51 14.89 6.31
C MET A 180 -8.74 15.52 5.63
N LEU A 181 -9.96 15.07 5.98
CA LEU A 181 -11.22 15.60 5.42
C LEU A 181 -11.35 17.12 5.55
N PRO A 182 -11.38 17.71 6.77
CA PRO A 182 -11.51 19.15 6.94
C PRO A 182 -10.30 19.91 6.37
N ALA A 183 -9.10 19.32 6.44
CA ALA A 183 -7.89 19.95 5.93
C ALA A 183 -7.89 20.10 4.40
N VAL A 184 -8.39 19.10 3.67
CA VAL A 184 -8.54 19.15 2.20
C VAL A 184 -9.67 20.10 1.79
N GLU A 185 -10.77 20.15 2.53
CA GLU A 185 -11.85 21.12 2.31
C GLU A 185 -11.35 22.56 2.48
N GLU A 186 -10.60 22.83 3.54
CA GLU A 186 -10.00 24.14 3.80
C GLU A 186 -9.01 24.55 2.68
N ALA A 187 -8.10 23.66 2.29
CA ALA A 187 -7.14 23.93 1.22
C ALA A 187 -7.83 24.24 -0.13
N ASN A 188 -8.92 23.54 -0.42
CA ASN A 188 -9.73 23.78 -1.60
C ASN A 188 -10.41 25.15 -1.55
N ALA A 189 -10.95 25.55 -0.40
CA ALA A 189 -11.56 26.85 -0.26
C ALA A 189 -10.56 28.00 -0.35
N ILE A 190 -9.37 27.85 0.25
CA ILE A 190 -8.29 28.83 0.07
C ILE A 190 -7.92 28.92 -1.42
N SER A 191 -7.82 27.77 -2.11
CA SER A 191 -7.56 27.78 -3.55
C SER A 191 -8.65 28.50 -4.35
N GLU A 192 -9.91 28.41 -3.94
CA GLU A 192 -11.05 29.08 -4.56
C GLU A 192 -10.97 30.61 -4.35
N GLU A 193 -10.80 31.05 -3.10
CA GLU A 193 -10.72 32.48 -2.74
C GLU A 193 -9.52 33.17 -3.39
N LEU A 194 -8.36 32.49 -3.45
CA LEU A 194 -7.13 33.02 -4.04
C LEU A 194 -7.01 32.74 -5.56
N ASP A 195 -8.05 32.17 -6.19
CA ASP A 195 -8.10 31.74 -7.59
C ASP A 195 -6.83 31.00 -8.10
N LYS A 196 -6.33 30.07 -7.29
CA LYS A 196 -5.09 29.32 -7.56
C LYS A 196 -5.23 28.23 -8.63
N LYS A 197 -6.46 27.94 -9.09
CA LYS A 197 -6.78 26.87 -10.07
C LYS A 197 -6.25 25.50 -9.66
N ARG A 198 -6.30 25.20 -8.35
CA ARG A 198 -5.93 23.88 -7.81
C ARG A 198 -7.13 23.23 -7.16
N ARG A 199 -7.15 21.90 -7.22
CA ARG A 199 -8.11 21.08 -6.49
C ARG A 199 -7.39 19.96 -5.78
N PHE A 200 -7.71 19.78 -4.51
CA PHE A 200 -7.19 18.74 -3.65
C PHE A 200 -8.27 17.68 -3.43
N GLU A 201 -7.89 16.41 -3.56
CA GLU A 201 -8.81 15.29 -3.36
C GLU A 201 -8.10 14.19 -2.56
N ILE A 202 -8.80 13.64 -1.57
CA ILE A 202 -8.28 12.54 -0.76
C ILE A 202 -8.18 11.26 -1.60
N MET A 203 -7.11 10.51 -1.39
CA MET A 203 -6.90 9.17 -1.92
C MET A 203 -6.55 8.23 -0.78
N ILE A 204 -7.24 7.10 -0.72
CA ILE A 204 -6.88 5.96 0.13
C ILE A 204 -6.11 5.00 -0.76
N VAL A 205 -4.86 4.72 -0.44
CA VAL A 205 -3.98 3.97 -1.33
C VAL A 205 -3.40 2.79 -0.57
N SER A 206 -3.66 1.58 -1.05
CA SER A 206 -3.10 0.35 -0.48
C SER A 206 -1.59 0.27 -0.75
N PRO A 207 -0.85 -0.59 -0.02
CA PRO A 207 0.55 -0.85 -0.30
C PRO A 207 0.79 -1.24 -1.76
N GLU A 208 -0.01 -2.16 -2.30
CA GLU A 208 0.13 -2.63 -3.68
C GLU A 208 -0.06 -1.50 -4.69
N ALA A 209 -1.04 -0.64 -4.44
CA ALA A 209 -1.28 0.57 -5.23
C ALA A 209 -0.16 1.62 -5.13
N ARG A 210 0.66 1.58 -4.06
CA ARG A 210 1.92 2.34 -3.95
C ARG A 210 3.12 1.62 -4.56
N GLY A 211 2.94 0.38 -5.02
CA GLY A 211 4.02 -0.45 -5.52
C GLY A 211 4.83 -1.12 -4.41
N GLU A 212 4.23 -1.35 -3.25
CA GLU A 212 4.81 -2.03 -2.10
C GLU A 212 4.19 -3.43 -1.93
N LEU A 213 4.98 -4.39 -1.44
CA LEU A 213 4.52 -5.77 -1.21
C LEU A 213 3.74 -5.93 0.10
N SER A 214 3.91 -4.99 1.03
CA SER A 214 3.36 -5.02 2.38
C SER A 214 3.35 -3.62 2.97
N GLY A 215 2.46 -3.36 3.90
CA GLY A 215 2.36 -2.11 4.63
C GLY A 215 0.91 -1.85 5.03
N ARG A 216 0.66 -0.71 5.68
CA ARG A 216 -0.70 -0.25 5.92
C ARG A 216 -1.24 0.50 4.70
N THR A 217 -2.56 0.54 4.58
CA THR A 217 -3.22 1.50 3.69
C THR A 217 -2.99 2.92 4.20
N GLU A 218 -2.72 3.88 3.30
CA GLU A 218 -2.37 5.26 3.67
C GLU A 218 -3.28 6.27 3.00
N VAL A 219 -3.53 7.38 3.71
CA VAL A 219 -4.23 8.56 3.19
C VAL A 219 -3.23 9.50 2.52
N MET A 220 -3.45 9.79 1.24
CA MET A 220 -2.67 10.72 0.42
C MET A 220 -3.59 11.78 -0.21
N VAL A 221 -3.01 12.85 -0.75
CA VAL A 221 -3.76 13.91 -1.42
C VAL A 221 -3.36 13.98 -2.89
N ARG A 222 -4.34 13.91 -3.77
CA ARG A 222 -4.20 14.26 -5.17
C ARG A 222 -4.40 15.76 -5.35
N MET A 223 -3.37 16.46 -5.79
CA MET A 223 -3.51 17.82 -6.30
C MET A 223 -3.73 17.77 -7.81
N LYS A 224 -4.77 18.43 -8.30
CA LYS A 224 -5.06 18.57 -9.73
C LYS A 224 -4.98 20.04 -10.14
N ASP A 225 -4.24 20.30 -11.21
CA ASP A 225 -4.28 21.58 -11.92
C ASP A 225 -5.55 21.61 -12.78
N LEU A 226 -6.43 22.56 -12.51
CA LEU A 226 -7.70 22.69 -13.23
C LEU A 226 -7.51 23.18 -14.67
N GLU A 227 -6.47 23.95 -14.95
CA GLU A 227 -6.20 24.50 -16.29
C GLU A 227 -5.63 23.43 -17.21
N THR A 228 -4.73 22.61 -16.66
CA THR A 228 -3.91 21.67 -17.45
C THR A 228 -4.30 20.21 -17.30
N ASN A 229 -5.12 19.88 -16.29
CA ASN A 229 -5.40 18.51 -15.85
C ASN A 229 -4.16 17.72 -15.41
N HIS A 230 -3.05 18.39 -15.14
CA HIS A 230 -1.87 17.78 -14.52
C HIS A 230 -2.22 17.35 -13.08
N GLU A 231 -1.70 16.21 -12.65
CA GLU A 231 -1.97 15.65 -11.32
C GLU A 231 -0.67 15.35 -10.58
N TRP A 232 -0.66 15.63 -9.28
CA TRP A 232 0.39 15.25 -8.34
C TRP A 232 -0.22 14.47 -7.20
N VAL A 233 0.57 13.57 -6.61
CA VAL A 233 0.21 12.82 -5.41
C VAL A 233 1.14 13.22 -4.28
N TRP A 234 0.57 13.67 -3.17
CA TRP A 234 1.29 14.11 -2.00
C TRP A 234 1.02 13.18 -0.82
N PRO A 235 2.08 12.71 -0.14
CA PRO A 235 1.95 12.13 1.19
C PRO A 235 1.32 13.13 2.16
N ARG A 236 0.64 12.63 3.18
CA ARG A 236 -0.02 13.42 4.23
C ARG A 236 0.88 14.54 4.78
N GLN A 237 2.11 14.23 5.16
CA GLN A 237 3.04 15.22 5.73
C GLN A 237 3.33 16.38 4.76
N LYS A 238 3.54 16.08 3.47
CA LYS A 238 3.81 17.11 2.46
C LYS A 238 2.60 18.03 2.30
N PHE A 239 1.40 17.47 2.32
CA PHE A 239 0.16 18.24 2.23
C PHE A 239 0.00 19.18 3.43
N PHE A 240 0.14 18.70 4.68
CA PHE A 240 0.01 19.56 5.86
C PHE A 240 1.05 20.68 5.90
N ASN A 241 2.31 20.38 5.58
CA ASN A 241 3.35 21.40 5.49
C ASN A 241 3.00 22.50 4.48
N ARG A 242 2.39 22.13 3.34
CA ARG A 242 1.93 23.10 2.34
C ARG A 242 0.66 23.83 2.79
N LYS A 243 -0.29 23.14 3.43
CA LYS A 243 -1.52 23.73 3.95
C LYS A 243 -1.24 24.85 4.94
N PHE A 244 -0.25 24.67 5.83
CA PHE A 244 0.19 25.71 6.75
C PHE A 244 0.55 27.02 6.01
N VAL A 245 1.34 26.91 4.95
CA VAL A 245 1.70 28.07 4.11
C VAL A 245 0.49 28.62 3.35
N MET A 246 -0.44 27.76 2.91
CA MET A 246 -1.70 28.23 2.28
C MET A 246 -2.54 29.07 3.25
N GLN A 247 -2.59 28.69 4.53
CA GLN A 247 -3.28 29.43 5.58
C GLN A 247 -2.63 30.79 5.83
N GLU A 248 -1.30 30.84 5.94
CA GLU A 248 -0.56 32.11 6.08
C GLU A 248 -0.84 33.05 4.90
N MET A 249 -0.75 32.54 3.67
CA MET A 249 -1.09 33.33 2.47
C MET A 249 -2.54 33.84 2.47
N TYR A 250 -3.48 33.04 2.97
CA TYR A 250 -4.89 33.46 3.05
C TYR A 250 -5.09 34.55 4.11
N ASN A 251 -4.42 34.45 5.26
CA ASN A 251 -4.50 35.46 6.31
C ASN A 251 -3.95 36.81 5.81
N GLU A 252 -2.78 36.81 5.17
CA GLU A 252 -2.20 38.02 4.55
C GLU A 252 -3.16 38.63 3.52
N PHE A 253 -3.81 37.79 2.70
CA PHE A 253 -4.84 38.25 1.75
C PHE A 253 -6.04 38.92 2.44
N GLN A 254 -6.53 38.36 3.54
CA GLN A 254 -7.65 38.94 4.30
C GLN A 254 -7.29 40.27 4.97
N GLU A 255 -6.04 40.42 5.41
CA GLU A 255 -5.52 41.67 6.01
C GLU A 255 -5.24 42.75 4.95
N GLY A 256 -5.28 42.40 3.66
CA GLY A 256 -4.95 43.29 2.55
C GLY A 256 -3.45 43.45 2.32
N ASP A 257 -2.64 42.60 2.95
CA ASP A 257 -1.19 42.57 2.80
C ASP A 257 -0.75 41.83 1.53
N PRO A 258 0.48 42.07 1.03
CA PRO A 258 1.00 41.33 -0.12
C PRO A 258 1.20 39.84 0.19
N TRP A 259 0.32 39.00 -0.36
CA TRP A 259 0.29 37.55 -0.10
C TRP A 259 0.85 36.68 -1.24
N GLU A 260 1.13 37.27 -2.40
CA GLU A 260 1.66 36.54 -3.55
C GLU A 260 3.12 36.12 -3.34
N LEU A 261 3.35 34.81 -3.22
CA LEU A 261 4.69 34.25 -3.09
C LEU A 261 5.34 33.96 -4.45
N PRO A 262 6.69 34.04 -4.55
CA PRO A 262 7.41 33.56 -5.73
C PRO A 262 7.13 32.08 -6.00
N ALA A 263 7.15 31.66 -7.27
CA ALA A 263 6.75 30.31 -7.68
C ALA A 263 7.45 29.14 -6.94
N LYS A 264 8.70 29.32 -6.48
CA LYS A 264 9.42 28.31 -5.69
C LYS A 264 8.91 28.14 -4.26
N LYS A 265 8.23 29.15 -3.73
CA LYS A 265 7.66 29.18 -2.37
C LYS A 265 6.14 29.03 -2.37
N ASP A 266 5.49 29.13 -3.53
CA ASP A 266 4.04 28.99 -3.65
C ASP A 266 3.61 27.53 -3.31
N PRO A 267 2.79 27.32 -2.25
CA PRO A 267 2.37 26.00 -1.80
C PRO A 267 1.43 25.29 -2.78
N PHE A 268 0.84 26.00 -3.74
CA PHE A 268 -0.04 25.48 -4.78
C PHE A 268 0.72 25.02 -6.05
N LEU A 269 2.05 25.22 -6.09
CA LEU A 269 2.90 24.81 -7.21
C LEU A 269 3.81 23.64 -6.84
N ASP A 270 3.93 22.67 -7.74
CA ASP A 270 4.84 21.54 -7.61
C ASP A 270 5.60 21.33 -8.91
N ASP A 271 6.62 20.47 -8.90
CA ASP A 271 7.45 20.23 -10.08
C ASP A 271 6.59 19.67 -11.24
N PRO A 272 6.44 20.40 -12.37
CA PRO A 272 5.69 19.91 -13.52
C PRO A 272 6.37 18.73 -14.23
N ASN A 273 7.64 18.44 -13.90
CA ASN A 273 8.38 17.30 -14.42
C ASN A 273 8.52 16.16 -13.41
N ALA A 274 7.78 16.23 -12.30
CA ALA A 274 7.73 15.17 -11.30
C ALA A 274 7.33 13.84 -11.94
N GLU A 275 7.94 12.77 -11.47
CA GLU A 275 7.55 11.43 -11.87
C GLU A 275 6.24 11.05 -11.19
N PHE A 276 5.38 10.37 -11.92
CA PHE A 276 4.05 9.95 -11.51
C PHE A 276 3.97 8.43 -11.56
N HIS A 277 3.51 7.84 -10.45
CA HIS A 277 3.23 6.41 -10.38
C HIS A 277 1.93 6.12 -11.14
N ILE A 278 2.04 5.48 -12.29
CA ILE A 278 0.90 5.19 -13.18
C ILE A 278 0.11 4.00 -12.62
N GLY A 279 0.81 2.98 -12.17
CA GLY A 279 0.22 1.79 -11.58
C GLY A 279 1.25 0.70 -11.32
N SER A 280 0.81 -0.39 -10.69
CA SER A 280 1.68 -1.48 -10.25
C SER A 280 1.12 -2.86 -10.62
N VAL A 281 2.03 -3.83 -10.67
CA VAL A 281 1.75 -5.24 -10.95
C VAL A 281 2.52 -6.11 -9.96
N LYS A 282 1.80 -7.00 -9.27
CA LYS A 282 2.40 -8.01 -8.40
C LYS A 282 2.73 -9.27 -9.20
N VAL A 283 3.99 -9.72 -9.13
CA VAL A 283 4.48 -10.89 -9.86
C VAL A 283 5.00 -11.91 -8.86
N TRP A 284 4.26 -13.01 -8.69
CA TRP A 284 4.67 -14.10 -7.79
C TRP A 284 5.91 -14.82 -8.33
N LEU A 285 6.76 -15.33 -7.44
CA LEU A 285 7.99 -16.02 -7.85
C LEU A 285 7.92 -17.53 -7.68
N GLN A 286 6.77 -18.05 -7.24
CA GLN A 286 6.59 -19.45 -6.87
C GLN A 286 7.03 -20.44 -7.96
N SER A 287 6.82 -20.10 -9.24
CA SER A 287 7.27 -20.92 -10.38
C SER A 287 8.79 -21.14 -10.41
N ILE A 288 9.57 -20.15 -10.01
CA ILE A 288 11.04 -20.21 -9.98
C ILE A 288 11.54 -21.16 -8.90
N ALA A 289 10.81 -21.33 -7.80
CA ALA A 289 11.13 -22.32 -6.76
C ALA A 289 11.09 -23.77 -7.30
N TYR A 290 10.42 -23.99 -8.44
CA TYR A 290 10.30 -25.28 -9.12
C TYR A 290 11.03 -25.31 -10.48
N MET A 291 11.85 -24.30 -10.77
CA MET A 291 12.53 -24.15 -12.07
C MET A 291 11.55 -24.16 -13.26
N ILE A 292 10.39 -23.51 -13.09
CA ILE A 292 9.38 -23.38 -14.13
C ILE A 292 9.38 -21.94 -14.65
N ASP A 293 9.46 -21.78 -15.96
CA ASP A 293 9.35 -20.48 -16.62
C ASP A 293 7.90 -19.97 -16.61
N THR A 294 7.75 -18.66 -16.45
CA THR A 294 6.48 -17.96 -16.47
C THR A 294 6.51 -16.88 -17.53
N LYS A 295 5.50 -16.86 -18.40
CA LYS A 295 5.33 -15.86 -19.46
C LYS A 295 3.90 -15.37 -19.40
N GLU A 296 3.72 -14.13 -18.98
CA GLU A 296 2.40 -13.64 -18.59
C GLU A 296 2.14 -12.23 -19.12
N GLN A 297 0.85 -11.96 -19.31
CA GLN A 297 0.32 -10.62 -19.55
C GLN A 297 -0.56 -10.25 -18.37
N LEU A 298 -0.13 -9.26 -17.59
CA LEU A 298 -0.74 -8.92 -16.31
C LEU A 298 -1.29 -7.49 -16.34
N GLU A 299 -2.43 -7.29 -15.67
CA GLU A 299 -3.10 -5.99 -15.56
C GLU A 299 -2.29 -5.04 -14.65
N VAL A 300 -1.93 -3.87 -15.20
CA VAL A 300 -1.39 -2.74 -14.44
C VAL A 300 -2.56 -2.02 -13.78
N THR A 301 -2.53 -1.93 -12.45
CA THR A 301 -3.61 -1.30 -11.69
C THR A 301 -3.18 0.04 -11.11
N ASP A 302 -4.05 1.04 -11.20
CA ASP A 302 -3.85 2.34 -10.56
C ASP A 302 -4.23 2.30 -9.07
N PHE A 303 -4.11 3.45 -8.41
CA PHE A 303 -4.45 3.58 -6.98
C PHE A 303 -5.92 3.35 -6.63
N LYS A 304 -6.81 3.32 -7.63
CA LYS A 304 -8.24 3.02 -7.46
C LYS A 304 -8.55 1.55 -7.78
N GLY A 305 -7.55 0.76 -8.16
CA GLY A 305 -7.72 -0.60 -8.65
C GLY A 305 -8.23 -0.68 -10.09
N ASN A 306 -8.24 0.43 -10.84
CA ASN A 306 -8.61 0.38 -12.24
C ASN A 306 -7.45 -0.17 -13.08
N GLU A 307 -7.78 -1.01 -14.05
CA GLU A 307 -6.84 -1.39 -15.09
C GLU A 307 -6.46 -0.15 -15.93
N VAL A 308 -5.17 0.17 -15.96
CA VAL A 308 -4.62 1.27 -16.76
C VAL A 308 -3.68 0.79 -17.86
N GLY A 309 -3.45 -0.51 -17.98
CA GLY A 309 -2.67 -1.11 -19.06
C GLY A 309 -2.35 -2.58 -18.79
N LEU A 310 -1.61 -3.19 -19.72
CA LEU A 310 -1.22 -4.60 -19.68
C LEU A 310 0.30 -4.73 -19.77
N LEU A 311 0.95 -5.26 -18.74
CA LEU A 311 2.38 -5.54 -18.71
C LEU A 311 2.65 -6.95 -19.24
N ASN A 312 3.51 -7.07 -20.25
CA ASN A 312 4.03 -8.35 -20.72
C ASN A 312 5.39 -8.60 -20.06
N LEU A 313 5.53 -9.72 -19.36
CA LEU A 313 6.75 -10.07 -18.65
C LEU A 313 7.04 -11.56 -18.71
N GLU A 314 8.30 -11.91 -18.51
CA GLU A 314 8.75 -13.28 -18.35
C GLU A 314 9.63 -13.41 -17.10
N VAL A 315 9.47 -14.51 -16.37
CA VAL A 315 10.39 -14.90 -15.29
C VAL A 315 10.89 -16.30 -15.64
N VAL A 316 12.18 -16.42 -15.97
CA VAL A 316 12.72 -17.62 -16.61
C VAL A 316 13.99 -18.07 -15.90
N PRO A 317 14.04 -19.30 -15.36
CA PRO A 317 15.28 -19.88 -14.84
C PRO A 317 16.35 -19.95 -15.92
N CYS A 318 17.62 -19.75 -15.55
CA CYS A 318 18.70 -19.68 -16.52
C CYS A 318 20.03 -20.19 -15.95
N ASP A 319 21.02 -20.28 -16.83
CA ASP A 319 22.40 -20.54 -16.46
C ASP A 319 23.04 -19.35 -15.71
N LYS A 320 24.28 -19.54 -15.26
CA LYS A 320 25.09 -18.51 -14.55
C LYS A 320 25.24 -17.21 -15.32
N THR A 321 25.24 -17.30 -16.66
CA THR A 321 25.45 -16.13 -17.51
C THR A 321 24.15 -15.41 -17.87
N GLY A 322 23.00 -16.00 -17.58
CA GLY A 322 21.69 -15.50 -17.99
C GLY A 322 21.43 -15.61 -19.50
N LYS A 323 22.26 -16.34 -20.25
CA LYS A 323 22.14 -16.45 -21.71
C LYS A 323 21.38 -17.69 -22.14
N LYS A 324 21.52 -18.79 -21.40
CA LYS A 324 20.79 -20.02 -21.65
C LYS A 324 19.64 -20.11 -20.66
N GLU A 325 18.43 -19.92 -21.17
CA GLU A 325 17.21 -20.21 -20.43
C GLU A 325 17.11 -21.72 -20.21
N ILE A 326 16.74 -22.11 -19.00
CA ILE A 326 16.47 -23.50 -18.65
C ILE A 326 15.01 -23.73 -19.04
N THR A 327 14.81 -24.48 -20.11
CA THR A 327 13.48 -24.84 -20.60
C THR A 327 13.07 -26.22 -20.10
N GLU A 328 11.89 -26.68 -20.51
CA GLU A 328 11.41 -28.04 -20.22
C GLU A 328 12.30 -29.14 -20.82
N ASP A 329 13.12 -28.80 -21.82
CA ASP A 329 14.04 -29.73 -22.49
C ASP A 329 15.39 -29.84 -21.76
N ASP A 330 15.70 -28.90 -20.88
CA ASP A 330 16.88 -28.94 -20.04
C ASP A 330 16.60 -29.85 -18.83
N ASP A 331 17.52 -30.79 -18.57
CA ASP A 331 17.49 -31.89 -17.59
C ASP A 331 17.43 -31.42 -16.11
N VAL A 332 16.44 -30.57 -15.79
CA VAL A 332 16.29 -29.87 -14.53
C VAL A 332 14.82 -29.92 -14.12
N PHE A 333 14.50 -30.84 -13.22
CA PHE A 333 13.19 -30.96 -12.59
C PHE A 333 13.34 -30.91 -11.08
N ILE A 334 12.56 -30.04 -10.44
CA ILE A 334 12.55 -29.85 -8.98
C ILE A 334 11.15 -30.24 -8.49
N GLU A 335 11.06 -31.31 -7.70
CA GLU A 335 9.78 -31.79 -7.15
C GLU A 335 9.41 -31.00 -5.89
N SER A 336 10.41 -30.61 -5.10
CA SER A 336 10.26 -29.76 -3.92
C SER A 336 11.27 -28.60 -3.94
N PRO A 337 10.84 -27.36 -3.61
CA PRO A 337 11.74 -26.21 -3.47
C PRO A 337 12.92 -26.43 -2.52
N ASP A 338 12.76 -27.29 -1.51
CA ASP A 338 13.83 -27.60 -0.55
C ASP A 338 15.06 -28.24 -1.21
N GLU A 339 14.90 -28.87 -2.37
CA GLU A 339 16.01 -29.42 -3.14
C GLU A 339 17.00 -28.36 -3.65
N LEU A 340 16.56 -27.10 -3.72
CA LEU A 340 17.41 -25.97 -4.13
C LEU A 340 18.25 -25.43 -2.97
N VAL A 341 18.00 -25.83 -1.73
CA VAL A 341 18.75 -25.36 -0.55
C VAL A 341 20.22 -25.74 -0.69
N GLY A 342 21.10 -24.76 -0.58
CA GLY A 342 22.55 -24.92 -0.76
C GLY A 342 23.00 -25.05 -2.22
N LYS A 343 22.08 -25.11 -3.19
CA LYS A 343 22.37 -25.08 -4.62
C LYS A 343 22.29 -23.65 -5.16
N GLU A 344 22.81 -23.48 -6.37
CA GLU A 344 22.72 -22.24 -7.12
C GLU A 344 21.36 -22.13 -7.83
N LEU A 345 20.79 -20.93 -7.84
CA LEU A 345 19.57 -20.59 -8.57
C LEU A 345 19.80 -19.28 -9.32
N ASN A 346 19.68 -19.31 -10.64
CA ASN A 346 19.78 -18.12 -11.47
C ASN A 346 18.53 -18.02 -12.34
N PHE A 347 18.01 -16.81 -12.51
CA PHE A 347 16.86 -16.57 -13.38
C PHE A 347 16.87 -15.14 -13.91
N ASN A 348 16.24 -14.95 -15.06
CA ASN A 348 16.02 -13.66 -15.67
C ASN A 348 14.60 -13.18 -15.38
N VAL A 349 14.46 -11.93 -14.96
CA VAL A 349 13.21 -11.18 -15.03
C VAL A 349 13.28 -10.32 -16.28
N LYS A 350 12.36 -10.58 -17.23
CA LYS A 350 12.25 -9.83 -18.47
C LYS A 350 11.00 -8.96 -18.44
N LEU A 351 11.19 -7.66 -18.61
CA LEU A 351 10.11 -6.70 -18.78
C LEU A 351 10.06 -6.37 -20.28
N LEU A 352 9.17 -7.04 -21.01
CA LEU A 352 9.08 -6.90 -22.47
C LEU A 352 8.51 -5.53 -22.80
N GLY A 353 7.34 -5.20 -22.26
CA GLY A 353 6.69 -3.92 -22.50
C GLY A 353 5.29 -3.83 -21.93
N CYS A 354 4.73 -2.63 -21.89
CA CYS A 354 3.33 -2.40 -21.54
C CYS A 354 2.49 -2.09 -22.79
N LYS A 355 1.18 -2.32 -22.70
CA LYS A 355 0.20 -1.92 -23.71
C LYS A 355 -0.96 -1.15 -23.07
N GLY A 356 -1.53 -0.20 -23.81
CA GLY A 356 -2.77 0.48 -23.42
C GLY A 356 -2.65 1.51 -22.30
N LEU A 357 -1.43 2.02 -22.00
CA LEU A 357 -1.25 3.02 -20.95
C LEU A 357 -1.96 4.34 -21.27
N PRO A 358 -2.32 5.17 -20.25
CA PRO A 358 -3.00 6.43 -20.50
C PRO A 358 -2.14 7.40 -21.34
N ASN A 359 -2.72 7.96 -22.40
CA ASN A 359 -2.02 8.85 -23.36
C ASN A 359 -1.57 10.21 -22.77
N LYS A 360 -1.83 10.45 -21.48
CA LYS A 360 -1.41 11.65 -20.75
C LYS A 360 0.05 11.60 -20.27
N PHE A 361 0.72 10.45 -20.38
CA PHE A 361 2.09 10.25 -19.89
C PHE A 361 3.15 10.15 -21.00
N THR A 362 4.38 10.57 -20.69
CA THR A 362 5.62 10.42 -21.47
C THR A 362 6.72 9.86 -20.57
N ASP A 363 7.86 9.52 -21.15
CA ASP A 363 9.06 9.04 -20.47
C ASP A 363 8.76 7.84 -19.57
N ILE A 364 7.98 6.90 -20.11
CA ILE A 364 7.44 5.76 -19.38
C ILE A 364 8.54 4.73 -19.15
N TYR A 365 8.66 4.26 -17.92
CA TYR A 365 9.60 3.23 -17.51
C TYR A 365 8.98 2.33 -16.44
N ALA A 366 9.60 1.18 -16.22
CA ALA A 366 9.22 0.26 -15.16
C ALA A 366 10.37 0.14 -14.16
N LYS A 367 10.03 -0.07 -12.89
CA LYS A 367 11.01 -0.34 -11.85
C LYS A 367 10.51 -1.31 -10.79
N TYR A 368 11.42 -2.04 -10.17
CA TYR A 368 11.12 -2.92 -9.05
C TYR A 368 12.36 -3.09 -8.17
N THR A 369 12.15 -3.65 -6.98
CA THR A 369 13.21 -4.17 -6.10
C THR A 369 13.06 -5.67 -5.98
N PHE A 370 14.18 -6.35 -5.69
CA PHE A 370 14.19 -7.80 -5.58
C PHE A 370 14.73 -8.23 -4.21
N TYR A 371 13.94 -9.03 -3.49
CA TYR A 371 14.35 -9.61 -2.21
C TYR A 371 14.87 -8.56 -1.22
N LEU A 372 16.04 -8.79 -0.63
CA LEU A 372 16.71 -7.90 0.33
C LEU A 372 17.52 -6.79 -0.35
N GLU A 373 17.48 -6.69 -1.68
CA GLU A 373 18.19 -5.65 -2.40
C GLU A 373 17.49 -4.29 -2.24
N LYS A 374 18.24 -3.29 -1.80
CA LYS A 374 17.76 -1.89 -1.75
C LYS A 374 17.86 -1.18 -3.09
N LYS A 375 18.56 -1.78 -4.06
CA LYS A 375 18.79 -1.17 -5.36
C LYS A 375 17.52 -1.29 -6.21
N LEU A 376 17.09 -0.17 -6.76
CA LEU A 376 16.05 -0.14 -7.78
C LEU A 376 16.61 -0.64 -9.12
N ILE A 377 15.90 -1.60 -9.70
CA ILE A 377 16.14 -2.11 -11.05
C ILE A 377 15.14 -1.40 -11.96
N GLU A 378 15.65 -0.68 -12.96
CA GLU A 378 14.83 0.21 -13.79
C GLU A 378 15.06 -0.05 -15.28
N THR A 379 13.99 0.07 -16.08
CA THR A 379 14.08 0.05 -17.54
C THR A 379 14.45 1.43 -18.10
N LYS A 380 14.72 1.49 -19.40
CA LYS A 380 14.90 2.77 -20.10
C LYS A 380 13.57 3.52 -20.17
N LYS A 381 13.64 4.84 -20.04
CA LYS A 381 12.50 5.75 -20.24
C LYS A 381 12.17 5.86 -21.73
N ILE A 382 10.92 5.58 -22.08
CA ILE A 382 10.43 5.65 -23.47
C ILE A 382 9.45 6.80 -23.60
N PRO A 383 9.77 7.85 -24.38
CA PRO A 383 8.91 9.00 -24.53
C PRO A 383 7.70 8.72 -25.43
N ASN A 384 6.63 9.47 -25.23
CA ASN A 384 5.53 9.65 -26.19
C ASN A 384 4.87 8.37 -26.76
N THR A 385 4.69 7.34 -25.94
CA THR A 385 3.98 6.11 -26.34
C THR A 385 2.99 5.68 -25.27
N ILE A 386 1.94 4.96 -25.68
CA ILE A 386 1.03 4.23 -24.78
C ILE A 386 1.38 2.73 -24.69
N ASN A 387 2.33 2.28 -25.53
CA ASN A 387 2.78 0.91 -25.63
C ASN A 387 4.33 0.88 -25.56
N PRO A 388 4.95 1.17 -24.41
CA PRO A 388 6.40 1.15 -24.29
C PRO A 388 6.95 -0.28 -24.46
N ASP A 389 7.95 -0.44 -25.33
CA ASP A 389 8.66 -1.69 -25.56
C ASP A 389 10.08 -1.58 -25.00
N TRP A 390 10.30 -2.16 -23.82
CA TRP A 390 11.56 -2.05 -23.11
C TRP A 390 12.55 -3.14 -23.51
N ASN A 391 12.07 -4.33 -23.89
CA ASN A 391 12.87 -5.54 -24.10
C ASN A 391 13.98 -5.69 -23.03
N PHE A 392 13.62 -5.41 -21.78
CA PHE A 392 14.56 -5.33 -20.68
C PHE A 392 14.74 -6.69 -20.04
N THR A 393 15.97 -7.06 -19.69
CA THR A 393 16.29 -8.32 -19.01
C THR A 393 17.22 -8.04 -17.84
N GLN A 394 16.85 -8.53 -16.66
CA GLN A 394 17.68 -8.49 -15.46
C GLN A 394 17.95 -9.91 -14.98
N LEU A 395 19.24 -10.26 -14.88
CA LEU A 395 19.70 -11.50 -14.26
C LEU A 395 19.71 -11.34 -12.74
N HIS A 396 19.10 -12.29 -12.06
CA HIS A 396 19.20 -12.51 -10.62
C HIS A 396 19.99 -13.78 -10.39
N ALA A 397 21.22 -13.62 -9.89
CA ALA A 397 22.13 -14.73 -9.67
C ALA A 397 22.29 -15.03 -8.18
N ILE A 398 21.92 -16.23 -7.76
CA ILE A 398 21.94 -16.67 -6.35
C ILE A 398 22.89 -17.85 -6.24
N PRO A 399 24.18 -17.61 -5.89
CA PRO A 399 25.20 -18.65 -5.88
C PRO A 399 24.88 -19.80 -4.92
N LYS A 400 24.17 -19.51 -3.83
CA LYS A 400 23.77 -20.49 -2.82
C LYS A 400 22.45 -20.09 -2.17
N CYS A 401 21.41 -20.88 -2.40
CA CYS A 401 20.09 -20.61 -1.83
C CYS A 401 20.07 -20.97 -0.34
N THR A 402 19.56 -20.05 0.48
CA THR A 402 19.24 -20.29 1.89
C THR A 402 17.78 -20.74 2.03
N GLN A 403 17.42 -21.34 3.17
CA GLN A 403 16.02 -21.68 3.44
C GLN A 403 15.10 -20.45 3.37
N GLU A 404 15.57 -19.31 3.88
CA GLU A 404 14.85 -18.03 3.85
C GLU A 404 14.61 -17.56 2.41
N PHE A 405 15.62 -17.70 1.54
CA PHE A 405 15.49 -17.33 0.14
C PHE A 405 14.53 -18.27 -0.60
N ILE A 406 14.60 -19.58 -0.36
CA ILE A 406 13.66 -20.55 -0.93
C ILE A 406 12.23 -20.25 -0.47
N LYS A 407 12.04 -19.91 0.80
CA LYS A 407 10.73 -19.46 1.30
C LYS A 407 10.25 -18.21 0.57
N TYR A 408 11.12 -17.20 0.41
CA TYR A 408 10.79 -15.99 -0.33
C TYR A 408 10.42 -16.25 -1.78
N VAL A 409 11.16 -17.09 -2.51
CA VAL A 409 10.81 -17.41 -3.91
C VAL A 409 9.52 -18.23 -3.97
N SER A 410 9.28 -19.12 -2.99
CA SER A 410 8.08 -19.98 -2.96
C SER A 410 6.79 -19.21 -2.63
N GLU A 411 6.85 -18.24 -1.71
CA GLU A 411 5.68 -17.55 -1.18
C GLU A 411 5.62 -16.07 -1.57
N GLY A 412 6.73 -15.50 -2.03
CA GLY A 412 6.89 -14.08 -2.26
C GLY A 412 6.64 -13.65 -3.71
N ALA A 413 6.75 -12.35 -3.90
CA ALA A 413 6.53 -11.68 -5.17
C ALA A 413 7.50 -10.52 -5.33
N ILE A 414 7.65 -10.04 -6.56
CA ILE A 414 8.16 -8.69 -6.84
C ILE A 414 7.01 -7.76 -7.19
N MET A 415 7.17 -6.47 -6.89
CA MET A 415 6.22 -5.44 -7.28
C MET A 415 6.82 -4.60 -8.41
N VAL A 416 6.31 -4.79 -9.62
CA VAL A 416 6.72 -4.02 -10.79
C VAL A 416 5.87 -2.76 -10.88
N GLN A 417 6.51 -1.61 -10.72
CA GLN A 417 5.88 -0.31 -10.76
C GLN A 417 6.08 0.33 -12.13
N ILE A 418 5.02 0.90 -12.71
CA ILE A 418 5.07 1.66 -13.95
C ILE A 418 5.03 3.15 -13.62
N TRP A 419 6.02 3.89 -14.11
CA TRP A 419 6.21 5.31 -13.85
C TRP A 419 6.31 6.08 -15.16
N GLY A 420 5.98 7.36 -15.12
CA GLY A 420 6.17 8.28 -16.23
C GLY A 420 6.05 9.72 -15.78
N LYS A 421 6.12 10.65 -16.72
CA LYS A 421 5.84 12.07 -16.49
C LYS A 421 4.58 12.46 -17.23
N PHE A 422 3.81 13.39 -16.70
CA PHE A 422 2.72 13.96 -17.49
C PHE A 422 3.29 14.68 -18.72
N LYS A 423 2.62 14.51 -19.86
CA LYS A 423 2.93 15.29 -21.05
C LYS A 423 2.69 16.77 -20.76
N PRO A 424 3.50 17.68 -21.34
CA PRO A 424 3.24 19.09 -21.24
C PRO A 424 1.83 19.40 -21.76
N PRO A 425 1.09 20.31 -21.12
CA PRO A 425 -0.27 20.65 -21.52
C PRO A 425 -0.26 21.25 -22.93
N LYS A 426 -1.19 20.82 -23.80
CA LYS A 426 -1.27 21.34 -25.18
C LYS A 426 -1.78 22.79 -25.23
N GLU A 427 -2.71 23.15 -24.35
CA GLU A 427 -3.29 24.50 -24.23
C GLU A 427 -3.71 24.76 -22.77
N LYS A 428 -3.57 26.00 -22.29
CA LYS A 428 -4.13 26.42 -20.99
C LYS A 428 -5.55 26.92 -21.20
N LYS A 429 -6.52 26.29 -20.55
CA LYS A 429 -7.90 26.82 -20.54
C LYS A 429 -7.95 28.01 -19.58
N LYS A 430 -8.49 29.15 -20.05
CA LYS A 430 -8.81 30.27 -19.15
C LYS A 430 -10.06 29.90 -18.35
N ILE A 431 -9.87 29.62 -17.07
CA ILE A 431 -10.93 29.23 -16.15
C ILE A 431 -10.73 29.92 -14.81
N ASN A 432 -11.83 30.24 -14.13
CA ASN A 432 -11.83 30.59 -12.72
C ASN A 432 -11.98 29.31 -11.88
N THR A 433 -11.34 29.29 -10.71
CA THR A 433 -11.35 28.16 -9.78
C THR A 433 -12.76 27.78 -9.34
N LYS A 434 -13.58 28.77 -8.96
CA LYS A 434 -14.96 28.60 -8.48
C LYS A 434 -15.85 27.90 -9.50
N ASP A 435 -15.90 28.43 -10.72
CA ASP A 435 -16.71 27.85 -11.81
C ASP A 435 -16.26 26.42 -12.15
N SER A 436 -14.96 26.16 -12.07
CA SER A 436 -14.38 24.84 -12.35
C SER A 436 -14.73 23.82 -11.26
N MET A 437 -14.72 24.25 -9.99
CA MET A 437 -15.06 23.40 -8.85
C MET A 437 -16.55 23.08 -8.80
N ILE A 438 -17.43 24.05 -9.12
CA ILE A 438 -18.89 23.85 -9.22
C ILE A 438 -19.20 22.81 -10.31
N ASN A 439 -18.64 22.97 -11.51
CA ASN A 439 -18.82 22.02 -12.61
C ASN A 439 -18.33 20.61 -12.24
N ALA A 440 -17.24 20.51 -11.48
CA ALA A 440 -16.70 19.23 -11.01
C ALA A 440 -17.54 18.61 -9.87
N GLY A 441 -18.28 19.41 -9.10
CA GLY A 441 -19.27 18.95 -8.10
C GLY A 441 -20.55 18.41 -8.75
N LEU A 442 -21.06 19.10 -9.78
CA LEU A 442 -22.21 18.66 -10.58
C LEU A 442 -21.96 17.32 -11.30
N GLN A 443 -20.74 17.06 -11.77
CA GLN A 443 -20.37 15.75 -12.35
C GLN A 443 -20.33 14.62 -11.31
N LYS A 444 -19.99 14.91 -10.03
CA LYS A 444 -20.03 13.93 -8.93
C LYS A 444 -21.45 13.51 -8.56
N ALA A 445 -22.44 14.40 -8.65
CA ALA A 445 -23.85 14.06 -8.43
C ALA A 445 -24.38 13.01 -9.45
N ALA A 446 -23.79 12.94 -10.65
CA ALA A 446 -24.08 11.89 -11.64
C ALA A 446 -23.25 10.60 -11.46
N THR A 447 -22.24 10.60 -10.58
CA THR A 447 -21.30 9.48 -10.38
C THR A 447 -21.13 9.09 -8.90
N HIS A 448 -22.16 9.27 -8.08
CA HIS A 448 -22.14 8.87 -6.65
C HIS A 448 -22.09 7.35 -6.40
N ASN A 449 -22.05 6.54 -7.46
CA ASN A 449 -21.86 5.07 -7.38
C ASN A 449 -20.45 4.60 -7.81
N ALA A 450 -19.47 5.50 -7.97
CA ALA A 450 -18.14 5.13 -8.45
C ALA A 450 -17.20 4.55 -7.37
N ASN A 451 -17.56 4.62 -6.09
CA ASN A 451 -16.78 4.01 -5.00
C ASN A 451 -17.38 2.70 -4.48
N THR A 452 -18.57 2.29 -4.93
CA THR A 452 -19.23 1.05 -4.50
C THR A 452 -18.93 -0.15 -5.39
N ASN A 453 -18.19 0.05 -6.48
CA ASN A 453 -17.68 -1.01 -7.33
C ASN A 453 -16.19 -0.77 -7.58
N VAL A 454 -15.38 -0.89 -6.52
CA VAL A 454 -14.03 -1.42 -6.73
C VAL A 454 -14.29 -2.78 -7.37
N LYS A 455 -14.05 -2.93 -8.68
CA LYS A 455 -13.70 -4.25 -9.21
C LYS A 455 -12.56 -4.68 -8.31
N LYS A 456 -12.85 -5.52 -7.31
CA LYS A 456 -11.85 -6.01 -6.38
C LYS A 456 -10.75 -6.57 -7.27
N TYR A 457 -9.63 -5.85 -7.34
CA TYR A 457 -8.38 -6.42 -7.80
C TYR A 457 -8.18 -7.64 -6.91
N ASP A 458 -8.47 -8.79 -7.48
CA ASP A 458 -8.49 -10.04 -6.74
C ASP A 458 -7.08 -10.60 -6.84
N ALA A 459 -6.21 -10.09 -5.97
CA ALA A 459 -4.83 -10.55 -5.83
C ALA A 459 -4.77 -12.07 -5.65
N ASP A 460 -5.79 -12.65 -5.00
CA ASP A 460 -5.94 -14.08 -4.83
C ASP A 460 -6.29 -14.76 -6.16
N LYS A 461 -7.23 -14.23 -6.95
CA LYS A 461 -7.49 -14.73 -8.32
C LYS A 461 -6.24 -14.74 -9.19
N MET A 462 -5.44 -13.68 -9.13
CA MET A 462 -4.20 -13.58 -9.91
C MET A 462 -3.16 -14.59 -9.42
N LYS A 463 -3.01 -14.72 -8.10
CA LYS A 463 -2.19 -15.77 -7.48
C LYS A 463 -2.64 -17.15 -7.92
N TYR A 464 -3.94 -17.46 -7.84
CA TYR A 464 -4.49 -18.75 -8.26
C TYR A 464 -4.33 -19.01 -9.74
N MET A 465 -4.42 -17.98 -10.60
CA MET A 465 -4.17 -18.13 -12.03
C MET A 465 -2.73 -18.60 -12.28
N MET A 466 -1.76 -17.91 -11.66
CA MET A 466 -0.34 -18.23 -11.80
C MET A 466 0.02 -19.57 -11.15
N GLU A 467 -0.54 -19.87 -9.98
CA GLU A 467 -0.41 -21.15 -9.29
C GLU A 467 -1.02 -22.29 -10.11
N THR A 468 -2.19 -22.09 -10.73
CA THR A 468 -2.83 -23.08 -11.59
C THR A 468 -1.99 -23.36 -12.84
N ALA A 469 -1.43 -22.32 -13.48
CA ALA A 469 -0.55 -22.48 -14.63
C ALA A 469 0.71 -23.30 -14.25
N MET A 470 1.29 -23.00 -13.11
CA MET A 470 2.45 -23.70 -12.55
C MET A 470 2.11 -25.16 -12.17
N LEU A 471 0.99 -25.40 -11.51
CA LEU A 471 0.51 -26.75 -11.16
C LEU A 471 0.22 -27.60 -12.39
N ARG A 472 -0.37 -27.03 -13.44
CA ARG A 472 -0.58 -27.73 -14.72
C ARG A 472 0.75 -28.18 -15.34
N LYS A 473 1.73 -27.28 -15.46
CA LYS A 473 3.08 -27.64 -15.96
C LYS A 473 3.73 -28.72 -15.10
N ARG A 474 3.58 -28.65 -13.77
CA ARG A 474 4.10 -29.68 -12.85
C ARG A 474 3.40 -31.03 -13.04
N GLN A 475 2.07 -31.03 -13.21
CA GLN A 475 1.28 -32.24 -13.45
C GLN A 475 1.68 -32.91 -14.77
N GLU A 476 1.83 -32.15 -15.85
CA GLU A 476 2.27 -32.66 -17.15
C GLU A 476 3.65 -33.35 -17.05
N LYS A 477 4.59 -32.77 -16.29
CA LYS A 477 5.90 -33.41 -16.04
C LYS A 477 5.75 -34.72 -15.24
N MET A 478 4.91 -34.76 -14.22
CA MET A 478 4.65 -35.98 -13.45
C MET A 478 3.97 -37.06 -14.27
N GLU A 479 3.02 -36.70 -15.14
CA GLU A 479 2.35 -37.62 -16.05
C GLU A 479 3.33 -38.25 -17.05
N LYS A 480 4.28 -37.46 -17.60
CA LYS A 480 5.37 -37.99 -18.45
C LYS A 480 6.19 -39.06 -17.70
N LYS A 481 6.58 -38.80 -16.44
CA LYS A 481 7.29 -39.79 -15.61
C LYS A 481 6.46 -41.06 -15.38
N LEU A 482 5.16 -40.93 -15.10
CA LEU A 482 4.26 -42.07 -14.94
C LEU A 482 4.16 -42.91 -16.22
N VAL A 483 4.16 -42.28 -17.40
CA VAL A 483 4.21 -42.98 -18.69
C VAL A 483 5.49 -43.81 -18.83
N TRP A 484 6.65 -43.25 -18.46
CA TRP A 484 7.93 -43.98 -18.51
C TRP A 484 7.99 -45.13 -17.51
N LEU A 485 7.49 -44.92 -16.28
CA LEU A 485 7.38 -45.99 -15.29
C LEU A 485 6.44 -47.11 -15.77
N ARG A 486 5.33 -46.77 -16.43
CA ARG A 486 4.44 -47.76 -17.01
C ARG A 486 5.14 -48.55 -18.11
N LYS A 487 5.84 -47.88 -19.02
CA LYS A 487 6.64 -48.52 -20.08
C LYS A 487 7.71 -49.45 -19.49
N MET A 488 8.37 -49.03 -18.41
CA MET A 488 9.33 -49.86 -17.67
C MET A 488 8.69 -51.16 -17.16
N LEU A 489 7.49 -51.06 -16.56
CA LEU A 489 6.74 -52.22 -16.06
C LEU A 489 6.30 -53.14 -17.20
N ASP A 490 5.86 -52.58 -18.33
CA ASP A 490 5.44 -53.37 -19.51
C ASP A 490 6.62 -54.18 -20.08
N VAL A 491 7.81 -53.57 -20.22
CA VAL A 491 9.03 -54.26 -20.68
C VAL A 491 9.48 -55.32 -19.66
N ALA A 492 9.43 -55.02 -18.37
CA ALA A 492 9.75 -56.01 -17.34
C ALA A 492 8.81 -57.22 -17.38
N ALA A 493 7.52 -56.99 -17.61
CA ALA A 493 6.52 -58.05 -17.75
C ALA A 493 6.73 -58.89 -19.03
N GLU A 494 7.04 -58.25 -20.16
CA GLU A 494 7.36 -58.92 -21.44
C GLU A 494 8.55 -59.87 -21.29
N HIS A 495 9.57 -59.45 -20.54
CA HIS A 495 10.76 -60.25 -20.25
C HIS A 495 10.64 -61.14 -19.00
N LYS A 496 9.44 -61.23 -18.39
CA LYS A 496 9.14 -62.07 -17.21
C LYS A 496 10.07 -61.82 -16.02
N LYS A 497 10.52 -60.58 -15.83
CA LYS A 497 11.35 -60.20 -14.67
C LYS A 497 10.55 -60.27 -13.39
N LYS A 498 11.16 -60.80 -12.33
CA LYS A 498 10.53 -60.85 -10.99
C LYS A 498 10.89 -59.65 -10.13
N LYS A 499 12.06 -59.05 -10.38
CA LYS A 499 12.61 -57.90 -9.64
C LYS A 499 13.24 -56.95 -10.65
N ILE A 500 13.23 -55.65 -10.35
CA ILE A 500 13.94 -54.60 -11.08
C ILE A 500 14.86 -53.93 -10.06
N SER A 501 16.13 -53.68 -10.39
CA SER A 501 17.00 -52.99 -9.44
C SER A 501 16.54 -51.56 -9.17
N THR A 502 16.80 -51.09 -7.96
CA THR A 502 16.56 -49.70 -7.56
C THR A 502 17.33 -48.71 -8.43
N ASN A 503 18.45 -49.12 -9.04
CA ASN A 503 19.23 -48.28 -9.94
C ASN A 503 18.50 -48.01 -11.26
N ILE A 504 17.87 -49.03 -11.86
CA ILE A 504 17.08 -48.85 -13.09
C ILE A 504 15.80 -48.06 -12.76
N ILE A 505 15.11 -48.40 -11.67
CA ILE A 505 13.90 -47.67 -11.24
C ILE A 505 14.24 -46.18 -11.04
N LYS A 506 15.34 -45.89 -10.33
CA LYS A 506 15.81 -44.53 -10.12
C LYS A 506 16.19 -43.85 -11.43
N GLY A 507 16.89 -44.57 -12.32
CA GLY A 507 17.26 -44.04 -13.64
C GLY A 507 16.06 -43.68 -14.52
N VAL A 508 14.97 -44.46 -14.46
CA VAL A 508 13.72 -44.17 -15.18
C VAL A 508 12.92 -43.06 -14.48
N TYR A 509 12.86 -43.05 -13.14
CA TYR A 509 12.13 -42.05 -12.37
C TYR A 509 12.78 -40.65 -12.45
N ASP A 510 14.11 -40.61 -12.40
CA ASP A 510 14.91 -39.39 -12.50
C ASP A 510 15.15 -39.00 -13.97
N ALA A 511 14.71 -39.80 -14.94
CA ALA A 511 14.79 -39.44 -16.35
C ALA A 511 13.97 -38.17 -16.61
N THR A 512 14.47 -37.35 -17.53
CA THR A 512 13.87 -36.06 -17.92
C THR A 512 13.49 -36.01 -19.39
N THR A 513 14.02 -36.93 -20.19
CA THR A 513 13.67 -37.11 -21.61
C THR A 513 13.21 -38.54 -21.86
N ALA A 514 12.36 -38.72 -22.87
CA ALA A 514 11.93 -40.05 -23.29
C ALA A 514 13.12 -40.92 -23.69
N ASP A 515 14.12 -40.36 -24.37
CA ASP A 515 15.33 -41.09 -24.78
C ASP A 515 16.17 -41.57 -23.59
N SER A 516 16.30 -40.75 -22.54
CA SER A 516 17.03 -41.15 -21.33
C SER A 516 16.29 -42.26 -20.58
N ALA A 517 14.98 -42.10 -20.41
CA ALA A 517 14.12 -43.14 -19.84
C ALA A 517 14.23 -44.45 -20.64
N ASP A 518 14.16 -44.37 -21.97
CA ASP A 518 14.23 -45.52 -22.86
C ASP A 518 15.58 -46.23 -22.80
N LYS A 519 16.69 -45.50 -22.64
CA LYS A 519 18.02 -46.09 -22.41
C LYS A 519 18.09 -46.89 -21.12
N CYS A 520 17.50 -46.39 -20.04
CA CYS A 520 17.42 -47.12 -18.77
C CYS A 520 16.51 -48.35 -18.89
N ILE A 521 15.35 -48.20 -19.55
CA ILE A 521 14.41 -49.30 -19.79
C ILE A 521 15.06 -50.41 -20.65
N ALA A 522 15.88 -50.05 -21.64
CA ALA A 522 16.58 -51.01 -22.49
C ALA A 522 17.61 -51.87 -21.74
N MET A 523 17.99 -51.51 -20.50
CA MET A 523 18.89 -52.32 -19.67
C MET A 523 18.17 -53.47 -18.95
N ILE A 524 16.83 -53.41 -18.83
CA ILE A 524 16.02 -54.40 -18.10
C ILE A 524 16.24 -55.84 -18.61
N PRO A 525 16.24 -56.14 -19.93
CA PRO A 525 16.36 -57.51 -20.39
C PRO A 525 17.67 -58.20 -19.94
N GLY A 526 18.76 -57.42 -19.88
CA GLY A 526 20.11 -57.89 -19.52
C GLY A 526 20.35 -58.03 -18.01
N GLU A 527 19.43 -57.57 -17.17
CA GLU A 527 19.57 -57.65 -15.71
C GLU A 527 19.39 -59.10 -15.22
N LYS A 528 20.30 -59.61 -14.38
CA LYS A 528 20.12 -60.96 -13.81
C LYS A 528 19.08 -60.90 -12.70
N ASP A 529 18.10 -61.81 -12.72
CA ASP A 529 17.21 -62.05 -11.57
C ASP A 529 18.06 -62.73 -10.46
N SER A 530 18.84 -61.96 -9.70
CA SER A 530 19.70 -62.55 -8.66
C SER A 530 18.88 -62.87 -7.41
N ASP A 531 18.74 -64.16 -7.11
CA ASP A 531 18.44 -64.66 -5.77
C ASP A 531 19.76 -64.81 -5.01
N SER A 532 20.20 -63.76 -4.33
CA SER A 532 21.22 -63.89 -3.29
C SER A 532 20.97 -62.88 -2.19
N ASP A 533 20.14 -63.29 -1.22
CA ASP A 533 20.36 -62.89 0.16
C ASP A 533 21.74 -63.42 0.57
N SER A 534 22.76 -62.56 0.51
CA SER A 534 24.01 -62.81 1.21
C SER A 534 24.39 -61.55 1.98
N SER A 535 23.95 -61.55 3.24
CA SER A 535 24.50 -60.78 4.34
C SER A 535 26.03 -60.70 4.24
N SER A 536 26.57 -59.50 4.13
CA SER A 536 28.00 -59.25 4.30
C SER A 536 28.39 -59.42 5.77
N SER A 537 28.70 -60.64 6.18
CA SER A 537 29.49 -60.93 7.37
C SER A 537 30.97 -60.98 7.00
N SER A 538 31.74 -59.95 7.34
CA SER A 538 33.20 -59.96 7.26
C SER A 538 33.81 -60.06 8.66
N SER A 539 34.35 -61.23 8.98
CA SER A 539 35.29 -61.41 10.10
C SER A 539 36.20 -62.61 9.88
N SER A 540 37.51 -62.37 9.79
CA SER A 540 38.66 -63.18 10.26
C SER A 540 39.91 -62.83 9.42
N SER A 541 40.91 -62.09 9.94
CA SER A 541 42.15 -62.56 10.60
C SER A 541 42.98 -63.53 9.72
N GLY A 542 44.29 -63.42 9.47
CA GLY A 542 45.43 -62.63 9.96
C GLY A 542 46.75 -63.24 9.40
N SER A 543 47.92 -62.71 9.81
CA SER A 543 49.34 -63.13 9.60
C SER A 543 49.99 -62.88 8.22
N GLU A 544 50.87 -61.86 8.06
CA GLU A 544 52.34 -61.76 8.35
C GLU A 544 53.20 -62.37 7.21
N SER A 545 54.32 -61.83 6.69
CA SER A 545 55.31 -60.79 7.06
C SER A 545 56.10 -60.42 5.76
N SER A 546 56.70 -59.24 5.57
CA SER A 546 58.11 -58.96 5.92
C SER A 546 58.50 -57.46 5.83
N HIS A 547 59.00 -56.92 6.96
CA HIS A 547 60.16 -56.00 7.20
C HIS A 547 60.44 -54.82 6.24
N SER A 548 60.80 -53.61 6.68
CA SER A 548 61.63 -53.15 7.83
C SER A 548 61.19 -51.75 8.33
N SER A 549 61.01 -51.53 9.64
CA SER A 549 61.93 -50.83 10.60
C SER A 549 62.31 -49.40 10.19
N SER A 550 62.25 -48.34 10.99
CA SER A 550 61.98 -48.01 12.41
C SER A 550 61.71 -46.47 12.40
N ASP A 551 61.19 -45.72 13.38
CA ASP A 551 61.40 -45.74 14.82
C ASP A 551 60.48 -44.69 15.49
N SER A 552 60.02 -45.03 16.70
CA SER A 552 59.77 -44.19 17.91
C SER A 552 58.93 -42.88 17.84
N LEU A 553 57.72 -42.78 18.40
CA LEU A 553 57.24 -42.75 19.82
C LEU A 553 57.42 -41.44 20.61
N LYS A 554 56.26 -41.00 21.16
CA LYS A 554 55.96 -40.24 22.40
C LYS A 554 56.20 -38.72 22.41
N LYS A 555 55.14 -37.91 22.49
CA LYS A 555 54.43 -37.43 23.72
C LYS A 555 55.37 -36.72 24.71
N ILE A 556 55.16 -35.41 24.93
CA ILE A 556 54.75 -34.78 26.20
C ILE A 556 54.69 -33.24 26.05
N GLU A 557 53.65 -32.71 26.71
CA GLU A 557 53.28 -31.40 27.25
C GLU A 557 54.17 -30.14 27.20
N ASP A 558 53.42 -29.01 27.20
CA ASP A 558 53.62 -27.73 27.89
C ASP A 558 54.72 -26.73 27.47
N GLY A 559 54.31 -25.45 27.43
CA GLY A 559 55.24 -24.33 27.69
C GLY A 559 55.15 -23.09 26.80
N GLU A 560 54.24 -22.19 27.18
CA GLU A 560 54.24 -20.72 27.05
C GLU A 560 55.34 -19.92 26.27
N LYS A 561 54.83 -18.91 25.52
CA LYS A 561 55.27 -17.48 25.43
C LYS A 561 56.59 -17.11 24.70
N LYS A 562 56.48 -16.40 23.56
CA LYS A 562 56.66 -14.92 23.43
C LYS A 562 56.78 -14.40 21.98
N LYS A 563 55.94 -13.39 21.68
CA LYS A 563 56.21 -12.08 21.01
C LYS A 563 57.01 -12.02 19.68
N LYS A 564 56.36 -11.44 18.65
CA LYS A 564 56.60 -10.05 18.12
C LYS A 564 55.71 -9.80 16.87
N LYS A 565 54.84 -8.77 16.92
CA LYS A 565 55.00 -7.43 16.25
C LYS A 565 55.06 -7.52 14.72
N LYS A 566 54.05 -7.08 13.94
CA LYS A 566 53.71 -5.70 13.47
C LYS A 566 52.79 -5.95 12.23
N LYS A 567 51.88 -5.11 11.72
CA LYS A 567 51.62 -3.67 11.80
C LYS A 567 50.21 -3.45 11.19
N LYS A 568 49.33 -2.72 11.89
CA LYS A 568 48.16 -2.04 11.31
C LYS A 568 48.65 -0.91 10.39
N LYS A 569 48.01 -0.72 9.22
CA LYS A 569 48.08 0.51 8.43
C LYS A 569 46.77 1.28 8.62
N GLN A 570 46.88 2.46 9.23
CA GLN A 570 45.89 3.54 9.19
C GLN A 570 46.05 4.31 7.87
N LEU A 571 44.93 4.73 7.27
CA LEU A 571 44.89 5.88 6.37
C LEU A 571 44.66 7.15 7.21
N PRO A 572 45.28 8.29 6.86
CA PRO A 572 44.99 9.58 7.48
C PRO A 572 43.99 10.40 6.67
N ASP A 573 43.13 11.11 7.40
CA ASP A 573 42.49 12.35 6.96
C ASP A 573 43.53 13.45 6.75
N LYS A 574 43.36 14.28 5.71
CA LYS A 574 43.03 15.71 5.83
C LYS A 574 43.17 16.52 4.51
N ILE A 575 42.10 17.28 4.25
CA ILE A 575 42.03 18.69 3.80
C ILE A 575 42.33 19.00 2.32
N LEU A 576 41.27 19.35 1.57
CA LEU A 576 40.94 20.74 1.17
C LEU A 576 39.46 20.83 0.75
#